data_AF-F0Y2J1-F1
#
_entry.id   AF-F0Y2J1-F1
#
_cell.length_a   1.000
_cell.length_b   1.000
_cell.length_c   1.000
_cell.angle_alpha   90.00
_cell.angle_beta   90.00
_cell.angle_gamma   90.00
#
_symmetry.space_group_name_H-M   'P 1'
#
loop_
_entity.id
_entity.type
_entity.pdbx_description
1 polymer ?
#
loop_
_entity_poly.entity_id
_entity_poly.type
_entity_poly.pdbx_seq_one_letter_code
_entity_poly.pdbx_strand_id
1 'polypeptide(L)'
;MVSSPRRALLWCFACVAATSALGRRSLATKSWRTGAPATSAHSRRRAPPPRRAALARLRGGYNTFDALIFLDFFGTAVFAFSGTIQAARNEMDVLGAAVIALFTCVGGGTTRDVLLGRVPVFWMRNVLYLQIIFLTSVLTFCCWPRIERDLGGDDAHEAFCFADALGLGAFAVLSADIALKESCQPLCCVVFGLVGATFGGVMRDVLTKQPVRILHAHVHGRPKSLYGFTALVGALVYVALAPRFPDYPNCVAATGFLATAVLRVAAYTYKLTLPAWIGRIQEEGSPKLSSRRARVTHLKY
;
A
#
# COMPACT_ATOMS: atom_id res chain seq x y z
N MET A 1 44.80 -11.59 0.78
CA MET A 1 44.53 -12.81 0.00
C MET A 1 43.03 -13.03 -0.05
N VAL A 2 42.49 -13.07 -1.26
CA VAL A 2 41.07 -13.03 -1.61
C VAL A 2 40.46 -14.42 -1.44
N SER A 3 39.47 -14.58 -0.56
CA SER A 3 38.60 -15.76 -0.52
C SER A 3 37.30 -15.47 -1.27
N SER A 4 37.12 -16.19 -2.38
CA SER A 4 36.16 -15.94 -3.46
C SER A 4 34.66 -15.97 -3.08
N PRO A 5 33.77 -15.29 -3.84
CA PRO A 5 32.32 -15.19 -3.59
C PRO A 5 31.51 -16.46 -3.90
N ARG A 6 32.16 -17.56 -4.29
CA ARG A 6 31.47 -18.74 -4.86
C ARG A 6 30.85 -19.70 -3.84
N ARG A 7 31.17 -19.57 -2.54
CA ARG A 7 30.64 -20.46 -1.49
C ARG A 7 29.28 -20.04 -0.91
N ALA A 8 28.89 -18.76 -1.06
CA ALA A 8 27.59 -18.28 -0.60
C ALA A 8 26.43 -18.67 -1.55
N LEU A 9 26.70 -18.80 -2.86
CA LEU A 9 25.67 -19.20 -3.84
C LEU A 9 25.28 -20.69 -3.76
N LEU A 10 26.16 -21.56 -3.25
CA LEU A 10 25.87 -22.99 -3.11
C LEU A 10 24.90 -23.30 -1.96
N TRP A 11 24.80 -22.42 -0.95
CA TRP A 11 23.85 -22.58 0.14
C TRP A 11 22.42 -22.12 -0.21
N CYS A 12 22.26 -21.14 -1.11
CA CYS A 12 20.93 -20.71 -1.55
C CYS A 12 20.21 -21.74 -2.45
N PHE A 13 20.93 -22.55 -3.22
CA PHE A 13 20.31 -23.56 -4.10
C PHE A 13 19.94 -24.87 -3.36
N ALA A 14 20.63 -25.22 -2.27
CA ALA A 14 20.32 -26.43 -1.50
C ALA A 14 19.00 -26.34 -0.71
N CYS A 15 18.59 -25.15 -0.27
CA CYS A 15 17.33 -24.96 0.47
C CYS A 15 16.07 -24.98 -0.42
N VAL A 16 16.20 -24.68 -1.72
CA VAL A 16 15.06 -24.66 -2.66
C VAL A 16 14.79 -26.06 -3.26
N ALA A 17 15.77 -26.97 -3.26
CA ALA A 17 15.60 -28.35 -3.71
C ALA A 17 15.03 -29.30 -2.63
N ALA A 18 15.06 -28.92 -1.35
CA ALA A 18 14.61 -29.78 -0.25
C ALA A 18 13.10 -29.74 0.02
N THR A 19 12.38 -28.72 -0.46
CA THR A 19 10.91 -28.58 -0.28
C THR A 19 10.06 -29.21 -1.39
N SER A 20 10.67 -29.63 -2.50
CA SER A 20 9.96 -30.34 -3.60
C SER A 20 9.95 -31.87 -3.45
N ALA A 21 10.61 -32.43 -2.42
CA ALA A 21 10.73 -33.88 -2.19
C ALA A 21 9.79 -34.45 -1.11
N LEU A 22 9.00 -33.64 -0.40
CA LEU A 22 8.04 -34.12 0.63
C LEU A 22 6.58 -34.23 0.15
N GLY A 23 6.31 -33.98 -1.13
CA GLY A 23 4.97 -34.12 -1.73
C GLY A 23 4.78 -35.44 -2.48
N ARG A 24 4.92 -36.58 -1.81
CA ARG A 24 4.43 -37.90 -2.29
C ARG A 24 4.61 -39.00 -1.24
N ARG A 25 3.65 -39.14 -0.32
CA ARG A 25 3.37 -40.44 0.33
C ARG A 25 1.87 -40.71 0.35
N SER A 26 1.53 -41.67 -0.50
CA SER A 26 0.32 -42.48 -0.52
C SER A 26 0.00 -43.03 0.88
N LEU A 27 -1.26 -42.92 1.29
CA LEU A 27 -1.89 -43.87 2.21
C LEU A 27 -3.28 -44.22 1.68
N ALA A 28 -3.29 -45.23 0.82
CA ALA A 28 -4.43 -46.11 0.64
C ALA A 28 -4.58 -47.04 1.86
N THR A 29 -5.81 -47.53 2.05
CA THR A 29 -6.30 -48.59 2.95
C THR A 29 -6.98 -48.14 4.25
N LYS A 30 -8.32 -48.25 4.27
CA LYS A 30 -9.01 -49.29 5.07
C LYS A 30 -10.49 -49.36 4.72
N SER A 31 -10.90 -50.51 4.20
CA SER A 31 -12.27 -50.97 4.10
C SER A 31 -12.85 -51.26 5.48
N TRP A 32 -14.08 -50.81 5.74
CA TRP A 32 -15.00 -51.47 6.67
C TRP A 32 -16.42 -51.39 6.10
N ARG A 33 -16.94 -52.57 5.71
CA ARG A 33 -18.37 -52.82 5.53
C ARG A 33 -18.90 -53.37 6.85
N THR A 34 -19.98 -52.78 7.37
CA THR A 34 -21.03 -53.49 8.12
C THR A 34 -22.29 -52.63 8.19
N GLY A 35 -23.43 -53.19 7.78
CA GLY A 35 -24.76 -52.96 8.40
C GLY A 35 -25.63 -51.79 7.91
N ALA A 36 -26.67 -52.10 7.13
CA ALA A 36 -27.93 -51.32 7.00
C ALA A 36 -28.87 -51.66 8.21
N PRO A 37 -30.08 -51.06 8.44
CA PRO A 37 -30.95 -50.33 7.49
C PRO A 37 -31.81 -49.12 8.00
N ALA A 38 -32.34 -48.40 7.01
CA ALA A 38 -33.68 -47.76 6.86
C ALA A 38 -34.24 -46.63 7.77
N THR A 39 -34.82 -45.66 7.04
CA THR A 39 -35.91 -44.71 7.36
C THR A 39 -35.64 -43.42 8.15
N SER A 40 -35.75 -42.27 7.48
CA SER A 40 -36.68 -41.19 7.86
C SER A 40 -36.80 -40.15 6.73
N ALA A 41 -38.00 -39.59 6.57
CA ALA A 41 -38.45 -38.79 5.44
C ALA A 41 -37.74 -37.43 5.33
N HIS A 42 -37.15 -37.16 4.15
CA HIS A 42 -36.57 -35.87 3.81
C HIS A 42 -37.61 -34.97 3.13
N SER A 43 -38.07 -33.92 3.82
CA SER A 43 -38.74 -32.79 3.18
C SER A 43 -37.71 -32.00 2.37
N ARG A 44 -37.49 -32.42 1.12
CA ARG A 44 -36.65 -31.65 0.18
C ARG A 44 -37.33 -30.32 -0.13
N ARG A 45 -36.96 -29.28 0.62
CA ARG A 45 -37.11 -27.88 0.14
C ARG A 45 -36.42 -27.85 -1.23
N ARG A 46 -37.21 -27.70 -2.30
CA ARG A 46 -36.70 -27.60 -3.66
C ARG A 46 -35.75 -26.41 -3.71
N ALA A 47 -34.46 -26.68 -3.91
CA ALA A 47 -33.50 -25.65 -4.24
C ALA A 47 -34.01 -24.91 -5.49
N PRO A 48 -33.90 -23.57 -5.55
CA PRO A 48 -34.33 -22.82 -6.72
C PRO A 48 -33.57 -23.32 -7.96
N PRO A 49 -34.21 -23.36 -9.15
CA PRO A 49 -33.57 -23.89 -10.34
C PRO A 49 -32.30 -23.09 -10.69
N PRO A 50 -31.25 -23.75 -11.23
CA PRO A 50 -29.93 -23.13 -11.47
C PRO A 50 -30.00 -21.89 -12.35
N ARG A 51 -30.99 -21.80 -13.25
CA ARG A 51 -31.24 -20.60 -14.07
C ARG A 51 -31.64 -19.37 -13.26
N ARG A 52 -32.41 -19.50 -12.17
CA ARG A 52 -32.81 -18.34 -11.34
C ARG A 52 -31.64 -17.83 -10.49
N ALA A 53 -30.81 -18.73 -9.98
CA ALA A 53 -29.57 -18.37 -9.26
C ALA A 53 -28.50 -17.79 -10.21
N ALA A 54 -28.37 -18.33 -11.42
CA ALA A 54 -27.48 -17.79 -12.45
C ALA A 54 -27.95 -16.42 -12.95
N LEU A 55 -29.26 -16.23 -13.17
CA LEU A 55 -29.83 -14.93 -13.52
C LEU A 55 -29.76 -13.91 -12.38
N ALA A 56 -29.82 -14.35 -11.11
CA ALA A 56 -29.54 -13.48 -9.96
C ALA A 56 -28.07 -13.04 -9.90
N ARG A 57 -27.12 -13.94 -10.24
CA ARG A 57 -25.69 -13.60 -10.38
C ARG A 57 -25.42 -12.65 -11.55
N LEU A 58 -26.19 -12.77 -12.63
CA LEU A 58 -26.12 -11.86 -13.79
C LEU A 58 -26.89 -10.55 -13.59
N ARG A 59 -27.79 -10.49 -12.59
CA ARG A 59 -28.53 -9.31 -12.15
C ARG A 59 -27.81 -8.50 -11.07
N GLY A 60 -26.59 -8.89 -10.68
CA GLY A 60 -25.66 -7.96 -10.04
C GLY A 60 -25.38 -6.86 -11.05
N GLY A 61 -26.23 -5.82 -11.02
CA GLY A 61 -26.24 -4.74 -12.00
C GLY A 61 -24.83 -4.21 -12.14
N TYR A 62 -24.30 -4.28 -13.35
CA TYR A 62 -23.20 -3.43 -13.75
C TYR A 62 -23.74 -2.00 -13.62
N ASN A 63 -23.55 -1.39 -12.45
CA ASN A 63 -23.58 0.05 -12.37
C ASN A 63 -22.58 0.52 -13.43
N THR A 64 -22.99 1.42 -14.32
CA THR A 64 -22.14 1.99 -15.38
C THR A 64 -20.86 2.64 -14.81
N PHE A 65 -20.78 2.81 -13.48
CA PHE A 65 -19.61 3.23 -12.73
C PHE A 65 -19.26 2.20 -11.64
N ASP A 66 -18.15 1.47 -11.84
CA ASP A 66 -17.53 0.63 -10.82
C ASP A 66 -16.50 1.49 -10.05
N ALA A 67 -16.82 1.80 -8.80
CA ALA A 67 -15.98 2.66 -7.97
C ALA A 67 -14.59 2.06 -7.74
N LEU A 68 -14.44 0.73 -7.70
CA LEU A 68 -13.14 0.10 -7.49
C LEU A 68 -12.24 0.24 -8.71
N ILE A 69 -12.81 0.08 -9.91
CA ILE A 69 -12.07 0.32 -11.17
C ILE A 69 -11.64 1.78 -11.28
N PHE A 70 -12.54 2.71 -10.94
CA PHE A 70 -12.21 4.12 -10.89
C PHE A 70 -11.07 4.39 -9.90
N LEU A 71 -11.17 3.89 -8.67
CA LEU A 71 -10.15 4.06 -7.64
C LEU A 71 -8.81 3.45 -8.05
N ASP A 72 -8.79 2.34 -8.78
CA ASP A 72 -7.57 1.72 -9.26
C ASP A 72 -6.79 2.61 -10.24
N PHE A 73 -7.47 3.08 -11.30
CA PHE A 73 -6.84 3.99 -12.28
C PHE A 73 -6.55 5.37 -11.68
N PHE A 74 -7.43 5.87 -10.81
CA PHE A 74 -7.24 7.12 -10.10
C PHE A 74 -6.03 7.05 -9.15
N GLY A 75 -5.94 6.00 -8.33
CA GLY A 75 -4.81 5.74 -7.45
C GLY A 75 -3.50 5.60 -8.22
N THR A 76 -3.56 4.92 -9.38
CA THR A 76 -2.43 4.77 -10.31
C THR A 76 -1.91 6.14 -10.75
N ALA A 77 -2.78 7.02 -11.24
CA ALA A 77 -2.40 8.36 -11.67
C ALA A 77 -1.85 9.20 -10.49
N VAL A 78 -2.52 9.16 -9.34
CA VAL A 78 -2.16 9.94 -8.15
C VAL A 78 -0.80 9.52 -7.57
N PHE A 79 -0.49 8.22 -7.52
CA PHE A 79 0.82 7.74 -7.09
C PHE A 79 1.91 7.97 -8.14
N ALA A 80 1.60 7.90 -9.44
CA ALA A 80 2.55 8.30 -10.47
C ALA A 80 2.91 9.80 -10.36
N PHE A 81 1.92 10.66 -10.11
CA PHE A 81 2.11 12.09 -9.83
C PHE A 81 3.00 12.30 -8.59
N SER A 82 2.67 11.67 -7.45
CA SER A 82 3.46 11.78 -6.22
C SER A 82 4.90 11.26 -6.39
N GLY A 83 5.08 10.13 -7.08
CA GLY A 83 6.40 9.57 -7.38
C GLY A 83 7.25 10.51 -8.25
N THR A 84 6.63 11.10 -9.27
CA THR A 84 7.30 12.04 -10.19
C THR A 84 7.77 13.29 -9.45
N ILE A 85 6.91 13.88 -8.61
CA ILE A 85 7.29 15.06 -7.80
C ILE A 85 8.44 14.72 -6.86
N GLN A 86 8.38 13.56 -6.20
CA GLN A 86 9.45 13.15 -5.30
C GLN A 86 10.77 12.93 -6.05
N ALA A 87 10.74 12.40 -7.27
CA ALA A 87 11.93 12.26 -8.10
C ALA A 87 12.49 13.60 -8.56
N ALA A 88 11.62 14.52 -9.01
CA ALA A 88 11.99 15.86 -9.43
C ALA A 88 12.66 16.66 -8.28
N ARG A 89 12.15 16.51 -7.05
CA ARG A 89 12.75 17.09 -5.83
C ARG A 89 14.13 16.52 -5.47
N ASN A 90 14.48 15.35 -6.01
CA ASN A 90 15.81 14.75 -5.85
C ASN A 90 16.66 14.93 -7.12
N GLU A 91 16.34 15.94 -7.95
CA GLU A 91 17.12 16.34 -9.13
C GLU A 91 17.33 15.20 -10.15
N MET A 92 16.37 14.28 -10.22
CA MET A 92 16.38 13.18 -11.19
C MET A 92 15.91 13.68 -12.57
N ASP A 93 16.46 13.09 -13.63
CA ASP A 93 16.05 13.36 -15.01
C ASP A 93 14.65 12.79 -15.33
N VAL A 94 14.11 13.12 -16.51
CA VAL A 94 12.77 12.68 -16.94
C VAL A 94 12.62 11.16 -16.87
N LEU A 95 13.66 10.43 -17.28
CA LEU A 95 13.67 8.97 -17.26
C LEU A 95 13.66 8.45 -15.82
N GLY A 96 14.52 9.00 -14.95
CA GLY A 96 14.53 8.69 -13.52
C GLY A 96 13.19 8.96 -12.87
N ALA A 97 12.54 10.08 -13.20
CA ALA A 97 11.22 10.41 -12.69
C ALA A 97 10.14 9.41 -13.14
N ALA A 98 10.17 8.98 -14.40
CA ALA A 98 9.26 7.95 -14.92
C ALA A 98 9.48 6.59 -14.23
N VAL A 99 10.74 6.21 -13.96
CA VAL A 99 11.07 4.97 -13.25
C VAL A 99 10.58 5.02 -11.80
N ILE A 100 10.78 6.13 -11.09
CA ILE A 100 10.26 6.29 -9.73
C ILE A 100 8.73 6.27 -9.73
N ALA A 101 8.08 6.95 -10.68
CA ALA A 101 6.62 6.94 -10.82
C ALA A 101 6.09 5.52 -11.03
N LEU A 102 6.75 4.73 -11.89
CA LEU A 102 6.43 3.33 -12.12
C LEU A 102 6.48 2.52 -10.82
N PHE A 103 7.62 2.51 -10.13
CA PHE A 103 7.76 1.75 -8.89
C PHE A 103 6.84 2.25 -7.76
N THR A 104 6.57 3.55 -7.71
CA THR A 104 5.64 4.12 -6.72
C THR A 104 4.22 3.62 -6.96
N CYS A 105 3.78 3.58 -8.22
CA CYS A 105 2.45 3.12 -8.57
C CYS A 105 2.30 1.60 -8.46
N VAL A 106 3.22 0.83 -9.07
CA VAL A 106 3.07 -0.62 -9.17
C VAL A 106 3.58 -1.38 -7.96
N GLY A 107 4.42 -0.77 -7.13
CA GLY A 107 5.11 -1.46 -6.03
C GLY A 107 4.16 -2.11 -5.02
N GLY A 108 3.12 -1.38 -4.61
CA GLY A 108 2.12 -1.90 -3.69
C GLY A 108 1.30 -3.05 -4.27
N GLY A 109 0.70 -2.83 -5.45
CA GLY A 109 -0.09 -3.85 -6.14
C GLY A 109 0.72 -5.09 -6.55
N THR A 110 1.98 -4.91 -6.96
CA THR A 110 2.90 -6.01 -7.30
C THR A 110 3.23 -6.83 -6.06
N THR A 111 3.55 -6.18 -4.93
CA THR A 111 3.84 -6.88 -3.67
C THR A 111 2.63 -7.69 -3.23
N ARG A 112 1.43 -7.09 -3.25
CA ARG A 112 0.17 -7.79 -2.97
C ARG A 112 -0.05 -8.99 -3.89
N ASP A 113 0.03 -8.78 -5.21
CA ASP A 113 -0.25 -9.82 -6.20
C ASP A 113 0.71 -11.00 -6.07
N VAL A 114 2.01 -10.75 -5.85
CA VAL A 114 3.00 -11.81 -5.62
C VAL A 114 2.70 -12.58 -4.33
N LEU A 115 2.38 -11.90 -3.24
CA LEU A 115 2.03 -12.54 -1.97
C LEU A 115 0.74 -13.39 -2.07
N LEU A 116 -0.20 -13.00 -2.92
CA LEU A 116 -1.42 -13.75 -3.21
C LEU A 116 -1.25 -14.82 -4.31
N GLY A 117 -0.04 -14.98 -4.87
CA GLY A 117 0.21 -15.93 -5.97
C GLY A 117 -0.40 -15.53 -7.32
N ARG A 118 -0.81 -14.27 -7.48
CA ARG A 118 -1.42 -13.70 -8.70
C ARG A 118 -0.35 -13.31 -9.72
N VAL A 119 0.24 -14.31 -10.38
CA VAL A 119 1.22 -14.12 -11.46
C VAL A 119 0.62 -14.55 -12.82
N PRO A 120 0.87 -13.81 -13.93
CA PRO A 120 1.60 -12.53 -14.03
C PRO A 120 0.86 -11.39 -13.30
N VAL A 121 1.57 -10.33 -12.90
CA VAL A 121 0.99 -9.22 -12.09
C VAL A 121 0.13 -8.27 -12.93
N PHE A 122 -0.72 -7.48 -12.28
CA PHE A 122 -1.78 -6.67 -12.92
C PHE A 122 -1.31 -5.80 -14.11
N TRP A 123 -0.21 -5.07 -13.98
CA TRP A 123 0.29 -4.15 -15.01
C TRP A 123 0.93 -4.87 -16.21
N MET A 124 1.31 -6.14 -16.05
CA MET A 124 1.75 -6.99 -17.17
C MET A 124 0.56 -7.54 -17.96
N ARG A 125 -0.61 -7.66 -17.32
CA ARG A 125 -1.85 -8.12 -17.98
C ARG A 125 -2.53 -7.01 -18.77
N ASN A 126 -2.42 -5.76 -18.29
CA ASN A 126 -3.07 -4.62 -18.90
C ASN A 126 -2.08 -3.46 -19.09
N VAL A 127 -1.78 -3.14 -20.35
CA VAL A 127 -0.85 -2.06 -20.72
C VAL A 127 -1.35 -0.67 -20.33
N LEU A 128 -2.66 -0.51 -20.08
CA LEU A 128 -3.24 0.78 -19.69
C LEU A 128 -2.60 1.37 -18.43
N TYR A 129 -2.18 0.52 -17.47
CA TYR A 129 -1.47 1.01 -16.28
C TYR A 129 -0.15 1.69 -16.66
N LEU A 130 0.63 1.10 -17.56
CA LEU A 130 1.90 1.69 -18.01
C LEU A 130 1.66 3.00 -18.77
N GLN A 131 0.61 3.06 -19.59
CA GLN A 131 0.23 4.27 -20.32
C GLN A 131 -0.16 5.42 -19.37
N ILE A 132 -0.97 5.13 -18.35
CA ILE A 132 -1.37 6.13 -17.34
C ILE A 132 -0.15 6.61 -16.56
N ILE A 133 0.69 5.69 -16.07
CA ILE A 133 1.91 6.03 -15.32
C ILE A 133 2.82 6.93 -16.16
N PHE A 134 3.10 6.55 -17.40
CA PHE A 134 3.97 7.30 -18.30
C PHE A 134 3.40 8.68 -18.62
N LEU A 135 2.12 8.74 -19.03
CA LEU A 135 1.45 10.00 -19.36
C LEU A 135 1.42 10.93 -18.15
N THR A 136 1.00 10.43 -16.98
CA THR A 136 0.98 11.24 -15.76
C THR A 136 2.38 11.68 -15.36
N SER A 137 3.40 10.84 -15.48
CA SER A 137 4.77 11.22 -15.14
C SER A 137 5.32 12.31 -16.05
N VAL A 138 5.15 12.19 -17.38
CA VAL A 138 5.58 13.21 -18.33
C VAL A 138 4.85 14.53 -18.09
N LEU A 139 3.52 14.50 -17.96
CA LEU A 139 2.73 15.69 -17.68
C LEU A 139 3.13 16.35 -16.36
N THR A 140 3.32 15.56 -15.31
CA THR A 140 3.75 16.07 -14.00
C THR A 140 5.14 16.69 -14.09
N PHE A 141 6.10 16.03 -14.73
CA PHE A 141 7.46 16.54 -14.85
C PHE A 141 7.51 17.88 -15.60
N CYS A 142 6.73 18.02 -16.68
CA CYS A 142 6.69 19.27 -17.47
C CYS A 142 5.91 20.40 -16.79
N CYS A 143 4.80 20.10 -16.11
CA CYS A 143 3.93 21.11 -15.53
C CYS A 143 4.31 21.51 -14.11
N TRP A 144 4.88 20.59 -13.32
CA TRP A 144 5.14 20.80 -11.89
C TRP A 144 6.01 22.02 -11.59
N PRO A 145 7.11 22.32 -12.31
CA PRO A 145 7.91 23.51 -12.02
C PRO A 145 7.15 24.82 -12.14
N ARG A 146 6.17 24.90 -13.06
CA ARG A 146 5.29 26.07 -13.20
C ARG A 146 4.29 26.14 -12.06
N ILE A 147 3.65 25.00 -11.76
CA ILE A 147 2.65 24.86 -10.70
C ILE A 147 3.25 25.20 -9.32
N GLU A 148 4.44 24.69 -9.01
CA GLU A 148 5.14 24.94 -7.73
C GLU A 148 5.52 26.41 -7.57
N ARG A 149 5.86 27.08 -8.66
CA ARG A 149 6.14 28.53 -8.66
C ARG A 149 4.87 29.36 -8.45
N ASP A 150 3.76 28.96 -9.06
CA ASP A 150 2.52 29.76 -9.05
C ASP A 150 1.68 29.53 -7.77
N LEU A 151 1.69 28.31 -7.19
CA LEU A 151 1.02 28.00 -5.92
C LEU A 151 1.81 28.49 -4.69
N GLY A 152 3.13 28.64 -4.80
CA GLY A 152 3.99 28.87 -3.63
C GLY A 152 4.37 27.57 -2.90
N GLY A 153 5.42 27.64 -2.08
CA GLY A 153 6.06 26.46 -1.50
C GLY A 153 5.20 25.67 -0.51
N ASP A 154 4.42 26.36 0.33
CA ASP A 154 3.59 25.72 1.35
C ASP A 154 2.37 25.01 0.71
N ASP A 155 1.68 25.68 -0.21
CA ASP A 155 0.52 25.11 -0.92
C ASP A 155 0.90 23.94 -1.82
N ALA A 156 2.07 24.00 -2.47
CA ALA A 156 2.60 22.88 -3.26
C ALA A 156 2.92 21.65 -2.38
N HIS A 157 3.41 21.87 -1.15
CA HIS A 157 3.62 20.79 -0.20
C HIS A 157 2.30 20.14 0.25
N GLU A 158 1.27 20.97 0.51
CA GLU A 158 -0.06 20.50 0.86
C GLU A 158 -0.70 19.72 -0.28
N ALA A 159 -0.66 20.23 -1.51
CA ALA A 159 -1.17 19.54 -2.69
C ALA A 159 -0.52 18.16 -2.87
N PHE A 160 0.78 18.06 -2.65
CA PHE A 160 1.50 16.79 -2.68
C PHE A 160 1.05 15.83 -1.57
N CYS A 161 0.85 16.33 -0.34
CA CYS A 161 0.37 15.51 0.78
C CYS A 161 -1.07 15.04 0.59
N PHE A 162 -1.91 15.90 0.02
CA PHE A 162 -3.29 15.59 -0.32
C PHE A 162 -3.37 14.53 -1.41
N ALA A 163 -2.60 14.67 -2.50
CA ALA A 163 -2.50 13.63 -3.53
C ALA A 163 -2.06 12.29 -2.92
N ASP A 164 -0.98 12.26 -2.14
CA ASP A 164 -0.50 11.06 -1.44
C ASP A 164 -1.60 10.43 -0.55
N ALA A 165 -2.43 11.24 0.11
CA ALA A 165 -3.57 10.77 0.92
C ALA A 165 -4.67 10.09 0.08
N LEU A 166 -5.00 10.64 -1.08
CA LEU A 166 -5.98 10.07 -1.99
C LEU A 166 -5.49 8.73 -2.57
N GLY A 167 -4.24 8.68 -3.03
CA GLY A 167 -3.64 7.43 -3.53
C GLY A 167 -3.59 6.34 -2.45
N LEU A 168 -3.22 6.72 -1.23
CA LEU A 168 -3.20 5.82 -0.07
C LEU A 168 -4.60 5.24 0.21
N GLY A 169 -5.65 6.05 0.19
CA GLY A 169 -7.02 5.60 0.39
C GLY A 169 -7.52 4.66 -0.71
N ALA A 170 -7.23 4.99 -1.97
CA ALA A 170 -7.65 4.19 -3.12
C ALA A 170 -7.06 2.78 -3.07
N PHE A 171 -5.74 2.67 -2.85
CA PHE A 171 -5.06 1.38 -2.82
C PHE A 171 -5.29 0.58 -1.55
N ALA A 172 -5.61 1.22 -0.43
CA ALA A 172 -6.01 0.53 0.80
C ALA A 172 -7.31 -0.27 0.58
N VAL A 173 -8.31 0.39 -0.01
CA VAL A 173 -9.60 -0.24 -0.35
C VAL A 173 -9.43 -1.31 -1.43
N LEU A 174 -8.77 -0.98 -2.54
CA LEU A 174 -8.59 -1.91 -3.65
C LEU A 174 -7.87 -3.20 -3.22
N SER A 175 -6.83 -3.06 -2.41
CA SER A 175 -6.04 -4.21 -1.98
C SER A 175 -6.78 -5.07 -0.95
N ALA A 176 -7.59 -4.45 -0.10
CA ALA A 176 -8.48 -5.17 0.81
C ALA A 176 -9.58 -5.93 0.06
N ASP A 177 -10.18 -5.34 -0.98
CA ASP A 177 -11.16 -6.00 -1.87
C ASP A 177 -10.56 -7.22 -2.57
N ILE A 178 -9.38 -7.08 -3.15
CA ILE A 178 -8.71 -8.19 -3.82
C ILE A 178 -8.42 -9.32 -2.83
N ALA A 179 -7.94 -9.00 -1.63
CA ALA A 179 -7.70 -10.01 -0.59
C ALA A 179 -9.00 -10.71 -0.12
N LEU A 180 -10.12 -9.98 0.00
CA LEU A 180 -11.43 -10.55 0.32
C LEU A 180 -11.90 -11.52 -0.77
N LYS A 181 -11.70 -11.17 -2.05
CA LYS A 181 -12.05 -12.04 -3.19
C LYS A 181 -11.21 -13.32 -3.24
N GLU A 182 -9.97 -13.27 -2.76
CA GLU A 182 -9.11 -14.45 -2.57
C GLU A 182 -9.46 -15.25 -1.30
N SER A 183 -10.59 -14.96 -0.64
CA SER A 183 -11.07 -15.68 0.56
C SER A 183 -10.08 -15.70 1.72
N CYS A 184 -9.23 -14.66 1.83
CA CYS A 184 -8.33 -14.49 2.97
C CYS A 184 -9.09 -14.22 4.27
N GLN A 185 -8.46 -14.51 5.42
CA GLN A 185 -9.03 -14.13 6.72
C GLN A 185 -9.19 -12.60 6.82
N PRO A 186 -10.19 -12.08 7.55
CA PRO A 186 -10.45 -10.64 7.62
C PRO A 186 -9.25 -9.81 8.07
N LEU A 187 -8.49 -10.30 9.06
CA LEU A 187 -7.27 -9.64 9.53
C LEU A 187 -6.21 -9.55 8.43
N CYS A 188 -6.01 -10.63 7.67
CA CYS A 188 -5.10 -10.64 6.52
C CYS A 188 -5.54 -9.65 5.45
N CYS A 189 -6.85 -9.50 5.19
CA CYS A 189 -7.36 -8.54 4.22
C CYS A 189 -7.03 -7.09 4.60
N VAL A 190 -7.13 -6.75 5.88
CA VAL A 190 -6.75 -5.43 6.39
C VAL A 190 -5.23 -5.19 6.24
N VAL A 191 -4.41 -6.21 6.53
CA VAL A 191 -2.96 -6.14 6.32
C VAL A 191 -2.61 -5.98 4.84
N PHE A 192 -3.30 -6.68 3.92
CA PHE A 192 -3.12 -6.49 2.49
C PHE A 192 -3.53 -5.10 2.02
N GLY A 193 -4.56 -4.51 2.63
CA GLY A 193 -4.91 -3.09 2.47
C GLY A 193 -3.73 -2.18 2.84
N LEU A 194 -3.15 -2.36 4.01
CA LEU A 194 -1.96 -1.61 4.46
C LEU A 194 -0.78 -1.79 3.50
N VAL A 195 -0.44 -3.03 3.15
CA VAL A 195 0.70 -3.36 2.28
C VAL A 195 0.51 -2.74 0.90
N GLY A 196 -0.64 -2.97 0.27
CA GLY A 196 -0.93 -2.45 -1.06
C GLY A 196 -0.92 -0.92 -1.12
N ALA A 197 -1.39 -0.24 -0.07
CA ALA A 197 -1.39 1.21 0.00
C ALA A 197 0.01 1.81 0.25
N THR A 198 0.82 1.18 1.09
CA THR A 198 2.05 1.81 1.59
C THR A 198 3.32 1.37 0.86
N PHE A 199 3.38 0.16 0.31
CA PHE A 199 4.61 -0.35 -0.31
C PHE A 199 5.04 0.44 -1.55
N GLY A 200 4.10 1.04 -2.29
CA GLY A 200 4.43 1.99 -3.35
C GLY A 200 5.23 3.19 -2.84
N GLY A 201 4.74 3.82 -1.77
CA GLY A 201 5.46 4.90 -1.08
C GLY A 201 6.79 4.45 -0.46
N VAL A 202 6.87 3.22 0.05
CA VAL A 202 8.13 2.64 0.54
C VAL A 202 9.16 2.54 -0.59
N MET A 203 8.79 1.99 -1.76
CA MET A 203 9.70 1.90 -2.90
C MET A 203 10.16 3.29 -3.35
N ARG A 204 9.24 4.25 -3.46
CA ARG A 204 9.55 5.66 -3.76
C ARG A 204 10.60 6.21 -2.80
N ASP A 205 10.35 6.11 -1.50
CA ASP A 205 11.18 6.72 -0.47
C ASP A 205 12.58 6.05 -0.44
N VAL A 206 12.64 4.72 -0.54
CA VAL A 206 13.92 3.97 -0.59
C VAL A 206 14.75 4.34 -1.81
N LEU A 207 14.15 4.32 -3.00
CA LEU A 207 14.86 4.63 -4.25
C LEU A 207 15.35 6.08 -4.31
N THR A 208 14.62 7.00 -3.67
CA THR A 208 14.99 8.41 -3.58
C THR A 208 15.85 8.75 -2.36
N LYS A 209 16.29 7.75 -1.59
CA LYS A 209 17.11 7.91 -0.37
C LYS A 209 16.46 8.80 0.71
N GLN A 210 15.14 8.81 0.74
CA GLN A 210 14.35 9.53 1.74
C GLN A 210 13.93 8.60 2.88
N PRO A 211 13.76 9.12 4.11
CA PRO A 211 13.30 8.31 5.24
C PRO A 211 11.87 7.83 4.99
N VAL A 212 11.69 6.50 4.99
CA VAL A 212 10.44 5.80 4.70
C VAL A 212 9.32 6.24 5.65
N ARG A 213 8.25 6.83 5.10
CA ARG A 213 7.15 7.46 5.87
C ARG A 213 6.42 6.53 6.82
N ILE A 214 6.23 5.27 6.46
CA ILE A 214 5.54 4.30 7.32
C ILE A 214 6.37 3.93 8.57
N LEU A 215 7.70 3.95 8.48
CA LEU A 215 8.58 3.51 9.57
C LEU A 215 9.01 4.64 10.51
N HIS A 216 9.05 5.88 10.03
CA HIS A 216 9.63 7.00 10.77
C HIS A 216 8.56 7.97 11.25
N ALA A 217 8.23 7.90 12.54
CA ALA A 217 7.39 8.89 13.22
C ALA A 217 8.11 10.23 13.44
N HIS A 218 9.44 10.24 13.49
CA HIS A 218 10.24 11.46 13.54
C HIS A 218 11.29 11.46 12.44
N VAL A 219 11.46 12.60 11.79
CA VAL A 219 12.50 12.82 10.78
C VAL A 219 13.17 14.16 11.08
N HIS A 220 14.49 14.15 11.24
CA HIS A 220 15.30 15.34 11.59
C HIS A 220 14.75 16.12 12.81
N GLY A 221 14.33 15.39 13.86
CA GLY A 221 13.78 16.00 15.07
C GLY A 221 12.36 16.55 14.94
N ARG A 222 11.74 16.48 13.76
CA ARG A 222 10.36 16.91 13.53
C ARG A 222 9.40 15.71 13.54
N PRO A 223 8.26 15.81 14.26
CA PRO A 223 7.22 14.79 14.22
C PRO A 223 6.57 14.72 12.83
N LYS A 224 6.41 13.50 12.29
CA LYS A 224 5.69 13.22 11.04
C LYS A 224 4.29 12.70 11.34
N SER A 225 3.34 13.13 10.52
CA SER A 225 1.92 12.78 10.67
C SER A 225 1.61 11.30 10.42
N LEU A 226 0.54 10.77 11.04
CA LEU A 226 0.09 9.38 10.90
C LEU A 226 -0.04 8.97 9.41
N TYR A 227 0.73 7.96 8.99
CA TYR A 227 0.71 7.46 7.61
C TYR A 227 0.08 6.06 7.51
N GLY A 228 0.80 5.00 7.87
CA GLY A 228 0.30 3.63 7.71
C GLY A 228 -0.99 3.35 8.49
N PHE A 229 -1.15 3.96 9.66
CA PHE A 229 -2.36 3.79 10.47
C PHE A 229 -3.64 4.24 9.73
N THR A 230 -3.56 5.27 8.90
CA THR A 230 -4.76 5.77 8.20
C THR A 230 -5.22 4.79 7.13
N ALA A 231 -4.29 4.16 6.42
CA ALA A 231 -4.58 3.08 5.47
C ALA A 231 -5.18 1.85 6.17
N LEU A 232 -4.67 1.50 7.35
CA LEU A 232 -5.19 0.40 8.16
C LEU A 232 -6.66 0.64 8.54
N VAL A 233 -6.99 1.85 8.99
CA VAL A 233 -8.37 2.22 9.36
C VAL A 233 -9.32 2.13 8.16
N GLY A 234 -8.95 2.68 7.00
CA GLY A 234 -9.81 2.59 5.82
C GLY A 234 -9.99 1.16 5.29
N ALA A 235 -8.93 0.36 5.30
CA ALA A 235 -9.02 -1.06 4.97
C ALA A 235 -9.91 -1.82 5.96
N LEU A 236 -9.83 -1.52 7.26
CA LEU A 236 -10.69 -2.09 8.29
C LEU A 236 -12.17 -1.72 8.06
N VAL A 237 -12.46 -0.45 7.78
CA VAL A 237 -13.82 0.03 7.46
C VAL A 237 -14.38 -0.72 6.26
N TYR A 238 -13.60 -0.84 5.19
CA TYR A 238 -14.01 -1.58 4.00
C TYR A 238 -14.27 -3.06 4.29
N VAL A 239 -13.33 -3.76 4.95
CA VAL A 239 -13.45 -5.18 5.28
C VAL A 239 -14.63 -5.46 6.21
N ALA A 240 -14.93 -4.54 7.12
CA ALA A 240 -16.09 -4.66 8.00
C ALA A 240 -17.41 -4.48 7.24
N LEU A 241 -17.49 -3.54 6.29
CA LEU A 241 -18.74 -3.19 5.62
C LEU A 241 -19.04 -4.06 4.40
N ALA A 242 -18.02 -4.48 3.63
CA ALA A 242 -18.22 -5.18 2.37
C ALA A 242 -19.05 -6.48 2.47
N PRO A 243 -18.84 -7.36 3.48
CA PRO A 243 -19.68 -8.55 3.64
C PRO A 243 -21.11 -8.24 4.14
N ARG A 244 -21.33 -7.08 4.77
CA ARG A 244 -22.61 -6.70 5.38
C ARG A 244 -23.55 -6.00 4.40
N PHE A 245 -22.99 -5.31 3.41
CA PHE A 245 -23.74 -4.52 2.42
C PHE A 245 -23.35 -4.91 0.98
N PRO A 246 -23.59 -6.18 0.56
CA PRO A 246 -23.20 -6.66 -0.76
C PRO A 246 -23.92 -5.95 -1.91
N ASP A 247 -25.10 -5.38 -1.64
CA ASP A 247 -25.91 -4.65 -2.63
C ASP A 247 -25.38 -3.24 -2.94
N TYR A 248 -24.45 -2.71 -2.13
CA TYR A 248 -23.94 -1.34 -2.24
C TYR A 248 -22.40 -1.25 -2.33
N PRO A 249 -21.75 -1.97 -3.27
CA PRO A 249 -20.28 -2.06 -3.32
C PRO A 249 -19.60 -0.70 -3.52
N ASN A 250 -20.21 0.18 -4.33
CA ASN A 250 -19.68 1.52 -4.60
C ASN A 250 -19.68 2.41 -3.35
N CYS A 251 -20.77 2.39 -2.59
CA CYS A 251 -20.87 3.14 -1.33
C CYS A 251 -19.86 2.63 -0.31
N VAL A 252 -19.71 1.31 -0.19
CA VAL A 252 -18.74 0.70 0.73
C VAL A 252 -17.31 1.08 0.34
N ALA A 253 -16.95 1.00 -0.95
CA ALA A 253 -15.64 1.43 -1.44
C ALA A 253 -15.37 2.91 -1.14
N ALA A 254 -16.36 3.79 -1.41
CA ALA A 254 -16.27 5.22 -1.12
C ALA A 254 -16.08 5.48 0.38
N THR A 255 -16.79 4.76 1.27
CA THR A 255 -16.64 4.95 2.72
C THR A 255 -15.24 4.58 3.22
N GLY A 256 -14.65 3.46 2.77
CA GLY A 256 -13.28 3.10 3.13
C GLY A 256 -12.23 4.07 2.59
N PHE A 257 -12.44 4.55 1.36
CA PHE A 257 -11.58 5.55 0.72
C PHE A 257 -11.61 6.88 1.48
N LEU A 258 -12.81 7.41 1.75
CA LEU A 258 -13.01 8.65 2.49
C LEU A 258 -12.49 8.53 3.93
N ALA A 259 -12.70 7.39 4.60
CA ALA A 259 -12.15 7.15 5.93
C ALA A 259 -10.62 7.29 5.94
N THR A 260 -9.93 6.74 4.93
CA THR A 260 -8.47 6.91 4.81
C THR A 260 -8.09 8.36 4.50
N ALA A 261 -8.72 8.96 3.50
CA ALA A 261 -8.37 10.28 3.01
C ALA A 261 -8.61 11.36 4.09
N VAL A 262 -9.78 11.37 4.72
CA VAL A 262 -10.14 12.31 5.79
C VAL A 262 -9.22 12.14 6.99
N LEU A 263 -8.96 10.90 7.42
CA LEU A 263 -8.07 10.64 8.56
C LEU A 263 -6.64 11.07 8.24
N ARG A 264 -6.19 10.89 6.99
CA ARG A 264 -4.85 11.32 6.56
C ARG A 264 -4.73 12.83 6.50
N VAL A 265 -5.77 13.52 6.00
CA VAL A 265 -5.86 14.99 6.03
C VAL A 265 -5.81 15.50 7.47
N ALA A 266 -6.69 14.99 8.33
CA ALA A 266 -6.69 15.32 9.75
C ALA A 266 -5.33 15.05 10.41
N ALA A 267 -4.65 13.96 10.04
CA ALA A 267 -3.35 13.63 10.62
C ALA A 267 -2.27 14.66 10.31
N TYR A 268 -2.20 15.21 9.09
CA TYR A 268 -1.21 16.24 8.78
C TYR A 268 -1.64 17.65 9.21
N THR A 269 -2.93 17.97 9.19
CA THR A 269 -3.46 19.25 9.67
C THR A 269 -3.28 19.41 11.18
N TYR A 270 -3.66 18.39 11.97
CA TYR A 270 -3.55 18.42 13.43
C TYR A 270 -2.21 17.88 13.96
N LYS A 271 -1.25 17.57 13.07
CA LYS A 271 0.09 17.04 13.42
C LYS A 271 0.02 15.81 14.34
N LEU A 272 -0.95 14.92 14.09
CA LEU A 272 -1.14 13.69 14.87
C LEU A 272 0.03 12.75 14.60
N THR A 273 0.68 12.27 15.66
CA THR A 273 1.88 11.42 15.57
C THR A 273 1.77 10.18 16.45
N LEU A 274 2.47 9.12 16.06
CA LEU A 274 2.60 7.91 16.89
C LEU A 274 3.71 8.11 17.92
N PRO A 275 3.59 7.50 19.12
CA PRO A 275 4.66 7.50 20.08
C PRO A 275 5.90 6.83 19.48
N ALA A 276 7.05 7.50 19.59
CA ALA A 276 8.33 7.00 19.11
C ALA A 276 9.32 6.93 20.27
N TRP A 277 10.18 5.92 20.23
CA TRP A 277 11.30 5.84 21.16
C TRP A 277 12.39 6.82 20.74
N ILE A 278 12.44 7.99 21.39
CA ILE A 278 13.48 8.99 21.15
C ILE A 278 14.70 8.62 22.00
N GLY A 279 15.70 8.02 21.38
CA GLY A 279 17.00 7.76 22.01
C GLY A 279 17.71 9.08 22.35
N ARG A 280 18.40 9.11 23.49
CA ARG A 280 19.08 10.27 24.10
C ARG A 280 20.33 10.77 23.35
N ILE A 281 20.42 10.61 22.02
CA ILE A 281 21.66 10.82 21.23
C ILE A 281 21.76 12.25 20.65
N GLN A 282 20.89 13.18 21.06
CA GLN A 282 20.85 14.52 20.47
C GLN A 282 21.42 15.67 21.32
N GLU A 283 22.06 15.38 22.46
CA GLU A 283 22.74 16.44 23.25
C GLU A 283 24.22 16.68 22.88
N GLU A 284 24.90 15.76 22.16
CA GLU A 284 26.35 15.92 21.89
C GLU A 284 26.70 16.59 20.55
N GLY A 285 25.72 16.84 19.67
CA GLY A 285 25.99 17.31 18.30
C GLY A 285 25.85 18.81 18.04
N SER A 286 25.38 19.61 18.99
CA SER A 286 25.33 21.07 18.81
C SER A 286 26.58 21.72 19.41
N PRO A 287 27.48 22.32 18.60
CA PRO A 287 28.46 23.23 19.15
C PRO A 287 27.68 24.38 19.77
N LYS A 288 27.63 24.41 21.11
CA LYS A 288 27.10 25.54 21.87
C LYS A 288 27.90 26.76 21.43
N LEU A 289 27.28 27.58 20.57
CA LEU A 289 27.80 28.89 20.24
C LEU A 289 28.08 29.63 21.55
N SER A 290 29.36 29.97 21.69
CA SER A 290 29.94 30.93 22.61
C SER A 290 28.95 31.99 23.09
N SER A 291 28.42 31.82 24.30
CA SER A 291 27.69 32.88 24.98
C SER A 291 27.75 32.70 26.50
N ARG A 292 28.96 32.51 27.06
CA ARG A 292 29.18 32.63 28.51
C ARG A 292 30.67 32.71 28.92
N ARG A 293 31.37 33.77 28.52
CA ARG A 293 32.47 34.38 29.32
C ARG A 293 32.90 35.74 28.76
N ALA A 294 31.96 36.67 28.66
CA ALA A 294 32.26 38.10 28.60
C ALA A 294 31.59 38.75 29.83
N ARG A 295 32.18 38.49 31.00
CA ARG A 295 32.03 39.28 32.24
C ARG A 295 32.90 38.68 33.33
N VAL A 296 34.19 39.03 33.32
CA VAL A 296 34.92 39.28 34.56
C VAL A 296 35.51 40.66 34.40
N THR A 297 34.86 41.59 35.06
CA THR A 297 35.22 42.99 35.24
C THR A 297 36.41 43.10 36.20
N HIS A 298 37.29 44.06 35.90
CA HIS A 298 38.19 44.82 36.81
C HIS A 298 39.27 44.08 37.62
N LEU A 299 40.54 44.49 37.42
CA LEU A 299 41.31 45.33 38.37
C LEU A 299 42.79 45.48 37.92
N LYS A 300 43.28 46.73 37.99
CA LYS A 300 44.64 47.22 38.33
C LYS A 300 45.74 46.15 38.35
N TYR A 301 46.85 46.26 37.61
CA TYR A 301 47.86 47.33 37.57
C TYR A 301 48.60 47.26 36.23
#